data_AF-A0A392SH49-F1
#
_entry.id   AF-A0A392SH49-F1
#
_cell.length_a   1.000
_cell.length_b   1.000
_cell.length_c   1.000
_cell.angle_alpha   90.00
_cell.angle_beta   90.00
_cell.angle_gamma   90.00
#
_symmetry.space_group_name_H-M   'P 1'
#
loop_
_entity.id
_entity.type
_entity.pdbx_description
1 polymer ?
#
loop_
_entity_poly.entity_id
_entity_poly.type
_entity_poly.pdbx_seq_one_letter_code
_entity_poly.pdbx_strand_id
1 'polypeptide(L)'
;YWGLIENGVVTAPANATAEQRWLADESKLRDLKVKNCLFQSIDRSILETILNREMSKDIWDAMRHKYQGSTKVKRTQLQSLRREFEILAMGEG
;
A
#
# COMPACT_ATOMS: atom_id res chain seq x y z
N TYR A 1 6.11 7.35 -2.27
CA TYR A 1 5.05 6.33 -2.35
C TYR A 1 5.40 5.02 -1.64
N TRP A 2 6.55 4.37 -1.92
CA TRP A 2 6.95 3.12 -1.21
C TRP A 2 7.02 3.27 0.33
N GLY A 3 7.44 4.45 0.81
CA GLY A 3 7.43 4.77 2.23
C GLY A 3 6.05 4.62 2.91
N LEU A 4 4.94 4.80 2.19
CA LEU A 4 3.59 4.63 2.76
C LEU A 4 3.20 3.15 2.88
N ILE A 5 3.71 2.31 1.98
CA ILE A 5 3.51 0.86 2.04
C ILE A 5 4.28 0.26 3.22
N GLU A 6 5.50 0.76 3.50
CA GLU A 6 6.32 0.24 4.60
C GLU A 6 6.05 0.90 5.95
N ASN A 7 5.86 2.23 5.97
CA ASN A 7 5.75 3.00 7.21
C ASN A 7 4.31 3.42 7.54
N GLY A 8 3.39 3.33 6.58
CA GLY A 8 1.99 3.74 6.76
C GLY A 8 1.75 5.23 6.48
N VAL A 9 0.53 5.68 6.74
CA VAL A 9 0.10 7.07 6.53
C VAL A 9 0.57 7.95 7.69
N VAL A 10 1.06 9.15 7.38
CA VAL A 10 1.38 10.15 8.39
C VAL A 10 0.10 10.69 9.00
N THR A 11 -0.08 10.49 10.31
CA THR A 11 -1.23 11.02 11.06
C THR A 11 -0.86 12.31 11.77
N ALA A 12 -1.67 13.35 11.62
CA ALA A 12 -1.49 14.60 12.36
C ALA A 12 -1.81 14.41 13.85
N PRO A 13 -0.96 14.89 14.79
CA PRO A 13 -1.27 14.89 16.22
C PRO A 13 -2.47 15.81 16.54
N ALA A 14 -3.09 15.63 17.70
CA ALA A 14 -4.30 16.39 18.10
C ALA A 14 -4.09 17.91 18.10
N ASN A 15 -2.87 18.36 18.40
CA ASN A 15 -2.41 19.75 18.43
C ASN A 15 -1.61 20.14 17.17
N ALA A 16 -1.85 19.47 16.05
CA ALA A 16 -1.12 19.71 14.80
C ALA A 16 -1.27 21.14 14.26
N THR A 17 -0.15 21.71 13.82
CA THR A 17 -0.11 22.95 13.02
C THR A 17 -0.74 22.74 11.64
N ALA A 18 -1.08 23.84 10.95
CA ALA A 18 -1.66 23.78 9.60
C ALA A 18 -0.78 23.00 8.62
N GLU A 19 0.54 23.15 8.72
CA GLU A 19 1.53 22.43 7.91
C GLU A 19 1.51 20.92 8.19
N GLN A 20 1.42 20.51 9.46
CA GLN A 20 1.33 19.10 9.85
C GLN A 20 0.02 18.46 9.39
N ARG A 21 -1.09 19.20 9.41
CA ARG A 21 -2.37 18.73 8.88
C ARG A 21 -2.31 18.57 7.37
N TRP A 22 -1.71 19.53 6.66
CA TRP A 22 -1.52 19.45 5.21
C TRP A 22 -0.68 18.23 4.83
N LEU A 23 0.45 17.99 5.50
CA LEU A 23 1.29 16.81 5.26
C LEU A 23 0.54 15.49 5.51
N ALA A 24 -0.29 15.42 6.55
CA ALA A 24 -1.11 14.24 6.82
C ALA A 24 -2.17 14.02 5.75
N ASP A 25 -2.80 15.08 5.24
CA ASP A 25 -3.78 14.99 4.16
C ASP A 25 -3.12 14.57 2.84
N GLU A 26 -1.96 15.15 2.52
CA GLU A 26 -1.13 14.77 1.38
C GLU A 26 -0.72 13.29 1.46
N SER A 27 -0.34 12.83 2.65
CA SER A 27 -0.02 11.43 2.92
C SER A 27 -1.23 10.51 2.72
N LYS A 28 -2.44 10.91 3.15
CA LYS A 28 -3.69 10.17 2.91
C LYS A 28 -4.06 10.11 1.44
N LEU A 29 -3.93 11.22 0.71
CA LEU A 29 -4.18 11.27 -0.73
C LEU A 29 -3.24 10.32 -1.49
N ARG A 30 -1.96 10.33 -1.13
CA ARG A 30 -1.00 9.38 -1.69
C ARG A 30 -1.36 7.94 -1.33
N ASP A 31 -1.78 7.66 -0.10
CA ASP A 31 -2.23 6.32 0.30
C ASP A 31 -3.43 5.84 -0.52
N LEU A 32 -4.42 6.71 -0.79
CA LEU A 32 -5.56 6.36 -1.64
C LEU A 32 -5.12 5.96 -3.06
N LYS A 33 -4.15 6.67 -3.65
CA LYS A 33 -3.58 6.30 -4.95
C LYS A 33 -2.92 4.92 -4.90
N VAL A 34 -2.12 4.67 -3.87
CA VAL A 34 -1.46 3.38 -3.67
C VAL A 34 -2.47 2.25 -3.49
N LYS A 35 -3.52 2.45 -2.68
CA LYS A 35 -4.61 1.47 -2.52
C LYS A 35 -5.28 1.16 -3.85
N ASN A 36 -5.54 2.19 -4.67
CA ASN A 36 -6.14 1.98 -5.99
C ASN A 36 -5.25 1.09 -6.86
N CYS A 37 -3.95 1.38 -6.95
CA CYS A 37 -2.99 0.54 -7.67
C CYS A 37 -2.98 -0.90 -7.12
N LEU A 38 -2.93 -1.08 -5.80
CA LEU A 38 -2.98 -2.42 -5.18
C LEU A 38 -4.26 -3.16 -5.55
N PHE A 39 -5.43 -2.51 -5.54
CA PHE A 39 -6.68 -3.15 -5.93
C PHE A 39 -6.72 -3.52 -7.42
N GLN A 40 -6.01 -2.79 -8.29
CA GLN A 40 -5.91 -3.15 -9.72
C GLN A 40 -4.96 -4.33 -9.94
N SER A 41 -3.87 -4.41 -9.18
CA SER A 41 -2.86 -5.45 -9.39
C SER A 41 -3.16 -6.76 -8.65
N ILE A 42 -3.94 -6.72 -7.55
CA ILE A 42 -4.26 -7.91 -6.74
C ILE A 42 -5.48 -8.64 -7.29
N ASP A 43 -5.40 -9.96 -7.41
CA ASP A 43 -6.56 -10.78 -7.75
C ASP A 43 -7.66 -10.72 -6.69
N ARG A 44 -8.92 -10.69 -7.12
CA ARG A 44 -10.09 -10.57 -6.25
C ARG A 44 -10.13 -11.65 -5.15
N SER A 45 -9.71 -12.88 -5.46
CA SER A 45 -9.67 -13.97 -4.49
C SER A 45 -8.70 -13.68 -3.33
N ILE A 46 -7.58 -13.02 -3.60
CA ILE A 46 -6.63 -12.61 -2.56
C ILE A 46 -7.21 -11.45 -1.77
N LEU A 47 -7.80 -10.47 -2.47
CA LEU A 47 -8.41 -9.32 -1.84
C LEU A 47 -9.51 -9.72 -0.85
N GLU A 48 -10.34 -10.70 -1.17
CA GLU A 48 -11.39 -11.23 -0.27
C GLU A 48 -10.82 -11.80 1.03
N THR A 49 -9.60 -12.33 1.01
CA THR A 49 -8.94 -12.87 2.21
C THR A 49 -8.30 -11.82 3.12
N ILE A 50 -8.16 -10.58 2.66
CA ILE A 50 -7.55 -9.49 3.44
C ILE A 50 -8.63 -8.89 4.34
N LEU A 51 -8.55 -9.06 5.66
CA LEU A 51 -9.58 -8.55 6.57
C LEU A 51 -9.47 -7.03 6.79
N ASN A 52 -8.24 -6.52 6.95
CA ASN A 52 -7.97 -5.11 7.17
C ASN A 52 -7.48 -4.44 5.88
N ARG A 53 -8.21 -3.41 5.41
CA ARG A 53 -7.92 -2.65 4.20
C ARG A 53 -7.90 -1.13 4.46
N GLU A 54 -7.64 -0.74 5.70
CA GLU A 54 -7.68 0.66 6.13
C GLU A 54 -6.58 1.47 5.45
N MET A 55 -5.32 0.99 5.49
CA MET A 55 -4.18 1.59 4.78
C MET A 55 -3.60 0.66 3.71
N SER A 56 -2.87 1.24 2.75
CA SER A 56 -2.08 0.46 1.78
C SER A 56 -1.14 -0.53 2.44
N LYS A 57 -0.55 -0.11 3.58
CA LYS A 57 0.34 -0.94 4.39
C LYS A 57 -0.35 -2.20 4.91
N ASP A 58 -1.60 -2.11 5.37
CA ASP A 58 -2.33 -3.27 5.89
C ASP A 58 -2.60 -4.30 4.78
N ILE A 59 -2.98 -3.82 3.59
CA ILE A 59 -3.21 -4.66 2.41
C ILE A 59 -1.89 -5.36 2.01
N TRP A 60 -0.79 -4.61 1.97
CA TRP A 60 0.53 -5.11 1.61
C TRP A 60 1.06 -6.14 2.62
N ASP A 61 0.90 -5.88 3.92
CA ASP A 61 1.35 -6.79 4.97
C ASP A 61 0.54 -8.09 4.97
N ALA A 62 -0.79 -8.00 4.83
CA ALA A 62 -1.67 -9.15 4.71
C ALA A 62 -1.30 -10.03 3.49
N MET A 63 -0.99 -9.40 2.35
CA MET A 63 -0.46 -10.13 1.20
C MET A 63 0.86 -10.82 1.52
N ARG A 64 1.84 -10.08 2.05
CA ARG A 64 3.16 -10.62 2.37
C ARG A 64 3.03 -11.84 3.29
N HIS A 65 2.17 -11.76 4.31
CA HIS A 65 1.89 -12.85 5.22
C HIS A 65 1.30 -14.07 4.50
N LYS A 66 0.29 -13.88 3.63
CA LYS A 66 -0.30 -14.95 2.80
C LYS A 66 0.73 -15.64 1.90
N TYR A 67 1.72 -14.88 1.41
CA TYR A 67 2.74 -15.36 0.48
C TYR A 67 4.01 -15.93 1.15
N GLN A 68 4.23 -15.66 2.44
CA GLN A 68 5.41 -16.11 3.18
C GLN A 68 5.59 -17.64 3.15
N GLY A 69 4.50 -18.40 3.24
CA GLY A 69 4.48 -19.88 3.16
C GLY A 69 4.13 -20.46 1.78
N SER A 70 4.00 -19.63 0.75
CA SER A 70 3.52 -20.04 -0.57
C SER A 70 4.65 -20.46 -1.54
N THR A 71 4.27 -21.20 -2.58
CA THR A 71 5.17 -21.72 -3.63
C THR A 71 5.98 -20.61 -4.33
N LYS A 72 7.11 -20.99 -4.98
CA LYS A 72 8.00 -20.09 -5.72
C LYS A 72 7.26 -19.18 -6.72
N VAL A 73 6.23 -19.70 -7.38
CA VAL A 73 5.39 -18.96 -8.35
C VAL A 73 4.70 -17.76 -7.70
N LYS A 74 4.09 -17.97 -6.53
CA LYS A 74 3.40 -16.91 -5.79
C LYS A 74 4.35 -15.84 -5.24
N ARG A 75 5.58 -16.21 -4.90
CA ARG A 75 6.64 -15.25 -4.52
C ARG A 75 7.10 -14.41 -5.71
N THR A 76 7.23 -15.00 -6.91
CA THR A 76 7.51 -14.25 -8.13
C THR A 76 6.39 -13.26 -8.43
N GLN A 77 5.13 -13.67 -8.26
CA GLN A 77 3.97 -12.79 -8.46
C GLN A 77 3.99 -11.58 -7.51
N LEU A 78 4.36 -11.78 -6.24
CA LEU A 78 4.56 -10.69 -5.27
C LEU A 78 5.68 -9.72 -5.69
N GLN A 79 6.77 -10.23 -6.25
CA GLN A 79 7.85 -9.37 -6.75
C GLN A 79 7.46 -8.60 -8.01
N SER A 80 6.71 -9.21 -8.93
CA SER A 80 6.14 -8.49 -10.08
C SER A 80 5.22 -7.37 -9.61
N LEU A 81 4.35 -7.63 -8.64
CA LEU A 81 3.45 -6.63 -8.07
C LEU A 81 4.21 -5.46 -7.45
N ARG A 82 5.29 -5.76 -6.72
CA ARG A 82 6.17 -4.74 -6.15
C ARG A 82 6.75 -3.86 -7.26
N ARG A 83 7.20 -4.46 -8.34
CA ARG A 83 7.79 -3.75 -9.48
C ARG A 83 6.75 -2.92 -10.23
N GLU A 84 5.56 -3.45 -10.48
CA GLU A 84 4.43 -2.70 -11.06
C GLU A 84 4.06 -1.51 -10.19
N PHE A 85 4.04 -1.71 -8.87
CA PHE A 85 3.84 -0.63 -7.93
C PHE A 85 4.95 0.42 -8.00
N GLU A 86 6.22 0.03 -8.00
CA GLU A 86 7.35 0.96 -8.14
C GLU A 86 7.27 1.76 -9.44
N ILE A 87 6.86 1.12 -10.55
CA ILE A 87 6.68 1.78 -11.84
C ILE A 87 5.50 2.77 -11.80
N LEU A 88 4.33 2.37 -11.27
CA LEU A 88 3.17 3.24 -11.14
C LEU A 88 3.44 4.41 -10.19
N ALA A 89 4.16 4.16 -9.10
CA ALA A 89 4.54 5.14 -8.10
C ALA A 89 5.66 6.11 -8.54
N MET A 90 6.52 5.70 -9.47
CA MET A 90 7.56 6.56 -10.09
C MET A 90 7.11 7.17 -11.43
N GLY A 91 6.01 6.67 -12.02
CA GLY A 91 5.45 7.17 -13.27
C GLY A 91 4.50 8.37 -13.11
N GLU A 92 4.01 8.66 -11.89
CA GLU A 92 3.33 9.92 -11.55
C GLU A 92 4.34 10.98 -11.05
N GLY A 93 5.37 11.25 -11.87
CA GLY A 93 6.20 12.44 -11.75
C GLY A 93 5.55 13.65 -12.40
#